data_AF-A0A4R4TW86-F1
#
_entry.id   AF-A0A4R4TW86-F1
#
_cell.length_a   1.000
_cell.length_b   1.000
_cell.length_c   1.000
_cell.angle_alpha   90.00
_cell.angle_beta   90.00
_cell.angle_gamma   90.00
#
_symmetry.space_group_name_H-M   'P 1'
#
loop_
_entity.id
_entity.type
_entity.pdbx_description
1 polymer ?
#
loop_
_entity_poly.entity_id
_entity_poly.type
_entity_poly.pdbx_seq_one_letter_code
_entity_poly.pdbx_strand_id
1 'polypeptide(L)'
;MKISCACGEVIPDQTDFIPYKARFVADMDWDDVAEGDVGERLWEWSRCMWQCTACGRLYVEDRQGGLHCFAPEKAGVPSDLLGSAHGDAWKRPLVGNWRARASGGPPGELWWGFGVSDEGMEEFSRWSDLERRYHEVFERLRDRDVLRSAFLRHEGRIVHEWPGRAPEGEVQTGTFH
;
A
#
# COMPACT_ATOMS: atom_id res chain seq x y z
N MET A 1 0.13 -1.49 -13.15
CA MET A 1 1.29 -1.88 -13.98
C MET A 1 1.84 -3.23 -13.53
N LYS A 2 2.54 -3.98 -14.40
CA LYS A 2 3.29 -5.19 -14.03
C LYS A 2 4.67 -5.09 -14.68
N ILE A 3 5.73 -5.33 -13.91
CA ILE A 3 7.11 -5.27 -14.40
C ILE A 3 7.64 -6.68 -14.49
N SER A 4 8.09 -7.08 -15.67
CA SER A 4 8.74 -8.38 -15.87
C SER A 4 10.22 -8.25 -15.50
N CYS A 5 10.64 -8.95 -14.44
CA CYS A 5 12.03 -8.94 -14.04
C CYS A 5 12.87 -9.90 -14.90
N ALA A 6 14.13 -9.55 -15.16
CA ALA A 6 15.08 -10.44 -15.84
C ALA A 6 15.29 -11.80 -15.15
N CYS A 7 14.97 -11.93 -13.86
CA CYS A 7 15.02 -13.22 -13.14
C CYS A 7 13.77 -14.09 -13.35
N GLY A 8 12.77 -13.61 -14.10
CA GLY A 8 11.49 -14.30 -14.32
C GLY A 8 10.37 -13.90 -13.36
N GLU A 9 10.68 -13.20 -12.26
CA GLU A 9 9.69 -12.72 -11.30
C GLU A 9 8.84 -11.60 -11.91
N VAL A 10 7.55 -11.54 -11.54
CA VAL A 10 6.67 -10.41 -11.90
C VAL A 10 6.55 -9.51 -10.69
N ILE A 11 6.88 -8.23 -10.85
CA ILE A 11 6.68 -7.22 -9.81
C ILE A 11 5.33 -6.54 -10.07
N PRO A 12 4.28 -6.79 -9.27
CA PRO A 12 2.98 -6.18 -9.49
C PRO A 12 2.95 -4.77 -8.91
N ASP A 13 2.38 -3.84 -9.66
CA ASP A 13 2.08 -2.49 -9.20
C ASP A 13 0.59 -2.21 -9.44
N GLN A 14 -0.23 -2.76 -8.55
CA GLN A 14 -1.69 -2.75 -8.70
C GLN A 14 -2.39 -1.92 -7.62
N THR A 15 -1.68 -1.53 -6.57
CA THR A 15 -2.21 -0.83 -5.40
C THR A 15 -1.16 0.10 -4.82
N ASP A 16 -1.57 0.98 -3.91
CA ASP A 16 -0.67 1.77 -3.09
C ASP A 16 -0.18 0.97 -1.88
N PHE A 17 0.84 1.51 -1.18
CA PHE A 17 1.38 0.95 0.07
C PHE A 17 2.00 -0.45 -0.11
N ILE A 18 2.80 -0.59 -1.16
CA ILE A 18 3.51 -1.80 -1.51
C ILE A 18 4.94 -1.74 -0.93
N PRO A 19 5.39 -2.76 -0.18
CA PRO A 19 6.65 -2.71 0.57
C PRO A 19 7.92 -2.72 -0.30
N TYR A 20 7.79 -3.12 -1.56
CA TYR A 20 8.86 -3.12 -2.55
C TYR A 20 8.73 -1.97 -3.56
N LYS A 21 7.89 -0.95 -3.29
CA LYS A 21 7.75 0.25 -4.11
C LYS A 21 8.06 1.48 -3.26
N ALA A 22 8.88 2.37 -3.80
CA ALA A 22 9.15 3.66 -3.19
C ALA A 22 9.07 4.78 -4.23
N ARG A 23 9.01 6.01 -3.71
CA ARG A 23 9.22 7.23 -4.48
C ARG A 23 10.58 7.78 -4.10
N PHE A 24 11.40 8.10 -5.08
CA PHE A 24 12.67 8.78 -4.82
C PHE A 24 12.63 10.20 -5.36
N VAL A 25 13.25 11.08 -4.60
CA VAL A 25 13.44 12.50 -4.90
C VAL A 25 14.95 12.71 -4.98
N ALA A 26 15.42 13.54 -5.92
CA ALA A 26 16.84 13.85 -5.99
C ALA A 26 17.24 14.70 -4.78
N ASP A 27 18.49 14.60 -4.33
CA ASP A 27 18.99 15.31 -3.13
C ASP A 27 18.68 16.82 -3.15
N MET A 28 18.93 17.49 -4.28
CA MET A 28 18.59 18.91 -4.46
C MET A 28 17.08 19.18 -4.33
N ASP A 29 16.25 18.32 -4.92
CA ASP A 29 14.79 18.44 -4.85
C ASP A 29 14.29 18.09 -3.42
N TRP A 30 15.03 17.28 -2.67
CA TRP A 30 14.68 16.89 -1.30
C TRP A 30 14.87 18.05 -0.33
N ASP A 31 15.97 18.79 -0.43
CA ASP A 31 16.19 19.98 0.39
C ASP A 31 15.12 21.04 0.12
N ASP A 32 14.79 21.28 -1.16
CA ASP A 32 13.67 22.15 -1.55
C ASP A 32 12.32 21.67 -0.96
N VAL A 33 12.14 20.34 -0.80
CA VAL A 33 10.96 19.76 -0.15
C VAL A 33 10.97 19.98 1.36
N ALA A 34 12.11 19.81 2.00
CA ALA A 34 12.24 19.94 3.43
C ALA A 34 12.10 21.40 3.90
N GLU A 35 12.50 22.36 3.06
CA GLU A 35 12.50 23.80 3.39
C GLU A 35 11.17 24.52 3.11
N GLY A 36 10.20 23.91 2.40
CA GLY A 36 8.99 24.60 1.93
C GLY A 36 7.68 23.80 1.94
N ASP A 37 6.55 24.49 1.74
CA ASP A 37 5.22 23.88 1.60
C ASP A 37 4.98 23.44 0.14
N VAL A 38 5.67 22.37 -0.26
CA VAL A 38 5.69 21.87 -1.64
C VAL A 38 4.93 20.56 -1.80
N GLY A 39 3.91 20.31 -0.96
CA GLY A 39 3.15 19.06 -0.95
C GLY A 39 2.66 18.63 -2.34
N GLU A 40 2.23 19.57 -3.18
CA GLU A 40 1.82 19.28 -4.57
C GLU A 40 3.02 18.99 -5.50
N ARG A 41 4.18 19.63 -5.28
CA ARG A 41 5.38 19.45 -6.13
C ARG A 41 6.14 18.17 -5.80
N LEU A 42 5.96 17.62 -4.59
CA LEU A 42 6.57 16.34 -4.21
C LEU A 42 6.18 15.24 -5.19
N TRP A 43 4.95 15.27 -5.71
CA TRP A 43 4.53 14.32 -6.73
C TRP A 43 5.30 14.49 -8.04
N GLU A 44 5.46 15.73 -8.51
CA GLU A 44 6.17 16.08 -9.75
C GLU A 44 7.69 15.80 -9.69
N TRP A 45 8.28 15.96 -8.51
CA TRP A 45 9.72 15.78 -8.29
C TRP A 45 10.09 14.34 -7.95
N SER A 46 9.10 13.56 -7.49
CA SER A 46 9.27 12.14 -7.23
C SER A 46 9.23 11.30 -8.50
N ARG A 47 9.96 10.18 -8.48
CA ARG A 47 9.89 9.11 -9.48
C ARG A 47 9.67 7.78 -8.78
N CYS A 48 8.93 6.88 -9.42
CA CYS A 48 8.70 5.57 -8.83
C CYS A 48 9.96 4.71 -8.98
N MET A 49 10.19 3.90 -7.96
CA MET A 49 11.14 2.82 -7.99
C MET A 49 10.53 1.56 -7.39
N TRP A 50 10.95 0.42 -7.90
CA TRP A 50 10.52 -0.89 -7.44
C TRP A 50 11.73 -1.80 -7.23
N GLN A 51 11.64 -2.68 -6.24
CA GLN A 51 12.61 -3.71 -6.01
C GLN A 51 12.02 -5.08 -6.33
N CYS A 52 12.76 -5.90 -7.07
CA CYS A 52 12.41 -7.30 -7.22
C CYS A 52 12.64 -8.04 -5.91
N THR A 53 11.58 -8.57 -5.30
CA THR A 53 11.65 -9.31 -4.03
C THR A 53 12.42 -10.63 -4.14
N ALA A 54 12.56 -11.17 -5.36
CA ALA A 54 13.27 -12.43 -5.62
C ALA A 54 14.78 -12.28 -5.85
N CYS A 55 15.23 -11.21 -6.51
CA CYS A 55 16.64 -11.05 -6.89
C CYS A 55 17.27 -9.70 -6.55
N GLY A 56 16.52 -8.79 -5.91
CA GLY A 56 17.00 -7.49 -5.45
C GLY A 56 17.29 -6.45 -6.55
N ARG A 57 16.96 -6.74 -7.82
CA ARG A 57 17.05 -5.75 -8.91
C ARG A 57 16.18 -4.53 -8.62
N LEU A 58 16.71 -3.33 -8.89
CA LEU A 58 15.96 -2.09 -8.80
C LEU A 58 15.50 -1.66 -10.18
N TYR A 59 14.24 -1.28 -10.28
CA TYR A 59 13.62 -0.68 -11.44
C TYR A 59 13.27 0.74 -11.10
N VAL A 60 13.72 1.70 -11.91
CA VAL A 60 13.58 3.13 -11.61
C VAL A 60 13.01 3.83 -12.84
N GLU A 61 11.94 4.58 -12.65
CA GLU A 61 11.40 5.45 -13.69
C GLU A 61 12.31 6.66 -13.90
N ASP A 62 12.52 7.06 -15.15
CA ASP A 62 13.05 8.37 -15.52
C ASP A 62 11.93 9.43 -15.61
N ARG A 63 12.28 10.68 -15.94
CA ARG A 63 11.30 11.78 -16.05
C ARG A 63 10.36 11.67 -17.26
N GLN A 64 10.65 10.78 -18.20
CA GLN A 64 9.83 10.50 -19.38
C GLN A 64 8.95 9.25 -19.19
N GLY A 65 9.00 8.61 -18.02
CA GLY A 65 8.31 7.35 -17.73
C GLY A 65 9.03 6.10 -18.28
N GLY A 66 10.27 6.24 -18.74
CA GLY A 66 11.12 5.12 -19.14
C GLY A 66 11.61 4.34 -17.92
N LEU A 67 11.55 3.01 -17.97
CA LEU A 67 11.94 2.15 -16.87
C LEU A 67 13.38 1.64 -17.05
N HIS A 68 14.25 1.94 -16.09
CA HIS A 68 15.66 1.54 -16.09
C HIS A 68 15.90 0.47 -15.03
N CYS A 69 16.69 -0.56 -15.35
CA CYS A 69 16.99 -1.68 -14.45
C CYS A 69 18.44 -1.63 -13.96
N PHE A 70 18.62 -1.70 -12.65
CA PHE A 70 19.91 -1.80 -11.97
C PHE A 70 20.05 -3.18 -11.34
N ALA A 71 21.12 -3.89 -11.70
CA ALA A 71 21.45 -5.19 -11.14
C ALA A 71 22.31 -5.02 -9.88
N PRO A 72 22.02 -5.76 -8.78
CA PRO A 72 22.94 -5.84 -7.67
C PRO A 72 24.27 -6.43 -8.14
N GLU A 73 25.38 -5.87 -7.64
CA GLU A 73 26.73 -6.34 -7.95
C GLU A 73 26.96 -7.77 -7.42
N LYS A 74 26.35 -8.11 -6.29
CA LYS A 74 26.51 -9.40 -5.61
C LYS A 74 25.17 -10.14 -5.54
N ALA A 75 25.24 -11.47 -5.47
CA ALA A 75 24.09 -12.28 -5.13
C ALA A 75 23.74 -12.14 -3.63
N GLY A 76 22.51 -12.49 -3.26
CA GLY A 76 22.07 -12.47 -1.85
C GLY A 76 21.94 -11.08 -1.24
N VAL A 77 21.70 -10.04 -2.06
CA VAL A 77 21.39 -8.71 -1.55
C VAL A 77 20.03 -8.69 -0.83
N PRO A 78 19.83 -7.76 0.12
CA PRO A 78 18.51 -7.54 0.71
C PRO A 78 17.47 -7.22 -0.36
N SER A 79 16.26 -7.75 -0.18
CA SER A 79 15.14 -7.59 -1.11
C SER A 79 14.03 -6.67 -0.59
N ASP A 80 14.32 -5.95 0.49
CA ASP A 80 13.46 -5.06 1.26
C ASP A 80 14.06 -3.65 1.47
N LEU A 81 15.00 -3.23 0.60
CA LEU A 81 15.67 -1.93 0.67
C LEU A 81 14.69 -0.74 0.55
N LEU A 82 13.55 -0.96 -0.11
CA LEU A 82 12.49 0.03 -0.27
C LEU A 82 11.42 -0.05 0.82
N GLY A 83 11.58 -0.97 1.78
CA GLY A 83 10.67 -1.14 2.89
C GLY A 83 10.62 0.12 3.77
N SER A 84 9.47 0.32 4.43
CA SER A 84 9.34 1.44 5.36
C SER A 84 10.31 1.30 6.54
N ALA A 85 10.84 2.42 7.02
CA ALA A 85 11.57 2.47 8.29
C ALA A 85 10.75 1.98 9.50
N HIS A 86 9.41 1.96 9.39
CA HIS A 86 8.53 1.37 10.39
C HIS A 86 8.42 -0.16 10.31
N GLY A 87 8.91 -0.78 9.24
CA GLY A 87 8.87 -2.22 9.00
C GLY A 87 7.47 -2.79 9.26
N ASP A 88 7.41 -3.74 10.18
CA ASP A 88 6.16 -4.40 10.56
C ASP A 88 5.15 -3.49 11.29
N ALA A 89 5.62 -2.38 11.87
CA ALA A 89 4.75 -1.40 12.51
C ALA A 89 4.09 -0.44 11.51
N TRP A 90 4.37 -0.56 10.20
CA TRP A 90 3.74 0.32 9.21
C TRP A 90 2.24 0.04 9.08
N LYS A 91 1.42 1.07 9.31
CA LYS A 91 -0.04 0.94 9.35
C LYS A 91 -0.64 0.83 7.94
N ARG A 92 -1.34 -0.27 7.60
CA ARG A 92 -1.99 -0.51 6.29
C ARG A 92 -3.52 -0.47 6.38
N PRO A 93 -4.25 -0.33 5.24
CA PRO A 93 -5.70 -0.41 5.23
C PRO A 93 -6.22 -1.85 5.38
N LEU A 94 -7.41 -2.00 5.96
CA LEU A 94 -8.26 -3.20 5.88
C LEU A 94 -9.45 -2.92 4.97
N VAL A 95 -9.63 -3.72 3.93
CA VAL A 95 -10.65 -3.49 2.91
C VAL A 95 -11.51 -4.73 2.74
N GLY A 96 -12.79 -4.62 3.03
CA GLY A 96 -13.79 -5.61 2.64
C GLY A 96 -14.71 -5.04 1.56
N ASN A 97 -14.94 -5.78 0.48
CA ASN A 97 -15.96 -5.42 -0.52
C ASN A 97 -16.87 -6.60 -0.83
N TRP A 98 -18.17 -6.31 -0.92
CA TRP A 98 -19.18 -7.20 -1.45
C TRP A 98 -19.88 -6.55 -2.64
N ARG A 99 -19.90 -7.25 -3.78
CA ARG A 99 -20.45 -6.74 -5.05
C ARG A 99 -21.31 -7.79 -5.75
N ALA A 100 -22.48 -7.40 -6.26
CA ALA A 100 -23.27 -8.22 -7.17
C ALA A 100 -22.50 -8.46 -8.47
N ARG A 101 -22.40 -9.73 -8.90
CA ARG A 101 -21.41 -10.16 -9.90
C ARG A 101 -21.60 -9.54 -11.29
N ALA A 102 -20.48 -9.12 -11.89
CA ALA A 102 -20.31 -8.92 -13.33
C ALA A 102 -19.42 -10.01 -14.02
N SER A 103 -18.57 -10.76 -13.31
CA SER A 103 -17.74 -11.82 -13.93
C SER A 103 -17.02 -12.75 -12.93
N GLY A 104 -17.30 -14.06 -12.97
CA GLY A 104 -16.36 -15.15 -12.64
C GLY A 104 -16.03 -15.52 -11.18
N GLY A 105 -15.74 -14.58 -10.27
CA GLY A 105 -15.17 -14.84 -8.92
C GLY A 105 -16.12 -14.57 -7.75
N PRO A 106 -15.95 -15.14 -6.54
CA PRO A 106 -16.87 -14.96 -5.40
C PRO A 106 -17.25 -13.48 -5.15
N PRO A 107 -18.49 -13.17 -4.71
CA PRO A 107 -18.98 -11.79 -4.56
C PRO A 107 -18.28 -10.98 -3.47
N GLY A 108 -17.66 -11.64 -2.49
CA GLY A 108 -16.96 -11.01 -1.39
C GLY A 108 -15.43 -11.13 -1.50
N GLU A 109 -14.74 -10.05 -1.22
CA GLU A 109 -13.28 -9.98 -1.07
C GLU A 109 -12.93 -9.29 0.25
N LEU A 110 -11.94 -9.83 0.96
CA LEU A 110 -11.31 -9.21 2.11
C LEU A 110 -9.81 -9.13 1.83
N TRP A 111 -9.25 -7.95 1.97
CA TRP A 111 -7.83 -7.71 1.88
C TRP A 111 -7.35 -6.96 3.11
N TRP A 112 -6.25 -7.41 3.68
CA TRP A 112 -5.53 -6.68 4.71
C TRP A 112 -4.04 -6.77 4.48
N GLY A 113 -3.35 -5.80 5.05
CA GLY A 113 -1.92 -5.90 5.28
C GLY A 113 -1.60 -5.48 6.71
N PHE A 114 -0.58 -6.07 7.28
CA PHE A 114 0.14 -5.65 8.47
C PHE A 114 1.60 -5.60 8.05
N GLY A 115 2.22 -4.43 8.15
CA GLY A 115 3.64 -4.34 7.83
C GLY A 115 3.98 -4.95 6.46
N VAL A 116 5.10 -5.67 6.42
CA VAL A 116 5.50 -6.47 5.25
C VAL A 116 5.09 -7.95 5.41
N SER A 117 4.85 -8.42 6.64
CA SER A 117 4.81 -9.87 6.95
C SER A 117 3.42 -10.50 7.18
N ASP A 118 2.39 -9.76 7.61
CA ASP A 118 1.03 -10.30 7.86
C ASP A 118 0.04 -9.64 6.90
N GLU A 119 0.11 -10.05 5.64
CA GLU A 119 -0.87 -9.70 4.60
C GLU A 119 -1.72 -10.89 4.20
N GLY A 120 -2.93 -10.61 3.76
CA GLY A 120 -3.84 -11.65 3.30
C GLY A 120 -4.92 -11.15 2.38
N MET A 121 -5.36 -12.06 1.53
CA MET A 121 -6.49 -11.90 0.62
C MET A 121 -7.37 -13.13 0.76
N GLU A 122 -8.62 -12.93 1.14
CA GLU A 122 -9.62 -13.99 1.30
C GLU A 122 -10.85 -13.67 0.43
N GLU A 123 -11.44 -14.70 -0.19
CA GLU A 123 -12.65 -14.59 -1.01
C GLU A 123 -13.84 -15.29 -0.34
N PHE A 124 -15.04 -14.73 -0.49
CA PHE A 124 -16.24 -15.20 0.20
C PHE A 124 -17.43 -15.35 -0.73
N SER A 125 -18.17 -16.44 -0.53
CA SER A 125 -19.43 -16.69 -1.25
C SER A 125 -20.68 -16.26 -0.48
N ARG A 126 -20.54 -15.82 0.78
CA ARG A 126 -21.65 -15.39 1.65
C ARG A 126 -21.29 -14.10 2.38
N TRP A 127 -22.22 -13.15 2.39
CA TRP A 127 -22.02 -11.84 3.00
C TRP A 127 -21.67 -11.97 4.49
N SER A 128 -22.44 -12.80 5.21
CA SER A 128 -22.25 -13.02 6.64
C SER A 128 -20.86 -13.56 7.01
N ASP A 129 -20.22 -14.32 6.11
CA ASP A 129 -18.89 -14.85 6.34
C ASP A 129 -17.82 -13.77 6.14
N LEU A 130 -17.97 -12.93 5.10
CA LEU A 130 -17.12 -11.76 4.88
C LEU A 130 -17.24 -10.77 6.05
N GLU A 131 -18.46 -10.42 6.44
CA GLU A 131 -18.72 -9.44 7.50
C GLU A 131 -18.13 -9.90 8.84
N ARG A 132 -18.37 -11.16 9.23
CA ARG A 132 -17.77 -11.74 10.44
C ARG A 132 -16.24 -11.67 10.39
N ARG A 133 -15.65 -12.14 9.29
CA ARG A 133 -14.20 -12.20 9.13
C ARG A 133 -13.55 -10.81 9.10
N TYR A 134 -14.22 -9.85 8.47
CA TYR A 134 -13.81 -8.44 8.48
C TYR A 134 -13.69 -7.91 9.91
N HIS A 135 -14.71 -8.13 10.75
CA HIS A 135 -14.68 -7.65 12.14
C HIS A 135 -13.62 -8.35 12.99
N GLU A 136 -13.42 -9.66 12.81
CA GLU A 136 -12.32 -10.40 13.46
C GLU A 136 -10.94 -9.81 13.12
N VAL A 137 -10.69 -9.56 11.83
CA VAL A 137 -9.42 -8.98 11.38
C VAL A 137 -9.30 -7.53 11.83
N PHE A 138 -10.39 -6.76 11.77
CA PHE A 138 -10.44 -5.37 12.23
C PHE A 138 -10.05 -5.24 13.70
N GLU A 139 -10.69 -5.99 14.59
CA GLU A 139 -10.37 -5.95 16.03
C GLU A 139 -8.92 -6.34 16.28
N ARG A 140 -8.46 -7.44 15.67
CA ARG A 140 -7.07 -7.90 15.77
C ARG A 140 -6.05 -6.84 15.33
N LEU A 141 -6.29 -6.16 14.21
CA LEU A 141 -5.36 -5.15 13.67
C LEU A 141 -5.45 -3.81 14.42
N ARG A 142 -6.64 -3.43 14.85
CA ARG A 142 -6.85 -2.23 15.67
C ARG A 142 -6.16 -2.37 17.03
N ASP A 143 -6.32 -3.51 17.70
CA ASP A 143 -5.76 -3.75 19.03
C ASP A 143 -4.21 -3.82 19.03
N ARG A 144 -3.62 -4.06 17.85
CA ARG A 144 -2.16 -4.02 17.62
C ARG A 144 -1.64 -2.63 17.19
N ASP A 145 -2.51 -1.63 17.09
CA ASP A 145 -2.21 -0.26 16.60
C ASP A 145 -1.52 -0.19 15.23
N VAL A 146 -1.96 -1.03 14.30
CA VAL A 146 -1.32 -1.22 12.98
C VAL A 146 -2.28 -1.03 11.82
N LEU A 147 -3.47 -0.51 12.13
CA LEU A 147 -4.49 -0.18 11.16
C LEU A 147 -4.37 1.31 10.79
N ARG A 148 -4.23 1.59 9.50
CA ARG A 148 -4.25 2.97 8.97
C ARG A 148 -5.67 3.45 8.74
N SER A 149 -6.49 2.57 8.18
CA SER A 149 -7.91 2.77 7.96
C SER A 149 -8.57 1.41 7.75
N ALA A 150 -9.88 1.35 7.88
CA ALA A 150 -10.66 0.20 7.48
C ALA A 150 -11.97 0.62 6.85
N PHE A 151 -12.44 -0.12 5.87
CA PHE A 151 -13.81 -0.01 5.41
C PHE A 151 -14.37 -1.34 4.93
N LEU A 152 -15.67 -1.52 5.13
CA LEU A 152 -16.44 -2.62 4.59
C LEU A 152 -17.54 -2.05 3.70
N ARG A 153 -17.62 -2.50 2.45
CA ARG A 153 -18.65 -2.09 1.50
C ARG A 153 -19.57 -3.24 1.15
N HIS A 154 -20.87 -2.96 1.11
CA HIS A 154 -21.91 -3.84 0.60
C HIS A 154 -22.65 -3.16 -0.55
N GLU A 155 -22.56 -3.73 -1.77
CA GLU A 155 -23.23 -3.21 -2.97
C GLU A 155 -22.99 -1.70 -3.18
N GLY A 156 -21.72 -1.29 -3.05
CA GLY A 156 -21.29 0.10 -3.23
C GLY A 156 -21.56 1.02 -2.02
N ARG A 157 -22.26 0.57 -0.98
CA ARG A 157 -22.47 1.35 0.25
C ARG A 157 -21.45 0.96 1.32
N ILE A 158 -20.83 1.96 1.95
CA ILE A 158 -19.98 1.74 3.12
C ILE A 158 -20.89 1.38 4.31
N VAL A 159 -20.71 0.19 4.87
CA VAL A 159 -21.45 -0.28 6.06
C VAL A 159 -20.61 -0.22 7.33
N HIS A 160 -19.28 -0.12 7.20
CA HIS A 160 -18.36 0.17 8.28
C HIS A 160 -17.18 1.00 7.75
N GLU A 161 -16.71 1.98 8.52
CA GLU A 161 -15.56 2.84 8.23
C GLU A 161 -14.80 3.16 9.52
N TRP A 162 -13.47 3.15 9.44
CA TRP A 162 -12.59 3.50 10.54
C TRP A 162 -11.30 4.18 10.03
N PRO A 163 -10.81 5.26 10.66
CA PRO A 163 -11.57 6.11 11.58
C PRO A 163 -12.83 6.63 10.85
N GLY A 164 -13.96 6.68 11.55
CA GLY A 164 -15.19 7.18 10.92
C GLY A 164 -14.97 8.61 10.41
N ARG A 165 -15.66 9.01 9.33
CA ARG A 165 -15.64 10.41 8.91
C ARG A 165 -15.89 11.32 10.11
N ALA A 166 -14.96 12.24 10.35
CA ALA A 166 -15.22 13.34 11.26
C ALA A 166 -16.50 14.06 10.77
N PRO A 167 -17.43 14.42 11.67
CA PRO A 167 -18.52 15.31 11.28
C PRO A 167 -17.89 16.57 10.68
N GLU A 168 -18.42 17.05 9.55
CA GLU A 168 -17.96 18.27 8.89
C GLU A 168 -17.95 19.43 9.92
N GLY A 169 -16.78 19.79 10.44
CA GLY A 169 -16.66 20.85 11.44
C GLY A 169 -15.46 20.81 12.39
N GLU A 170 -14.76 19.67 12.55
CA GLU A 170 -13.57 19.62 13.43
C GLU A 170 -12.27 19.60 12.63
N VAL A 171 -11.69 20.79 12.45
CA VAL A 171 -10.28 20.95 12.08
C VAL A 171 -9.46 20.45 13.27
N GLN A 172 -8.93 19.22 13.19
CA GLN A 172 -7.90 18.78 14.13
C GLN A 172 -6.58 19.49 13.77
N THR A 173 -6.27 20.56 14.47
CA THR A 173 -4.91 21.08 14.58
C THR A 173 -4.09 20.09 15.42
N GLY A 174 -3.52 19.08 14.76
CA GLY A 174 -2.57 18.16 15.36
C GLY A 174 -1.16 18.71 15.21
N THR A 175 -0.64 19.32 16.27
CA THR A 175 0.76 19.71 16.42
C THR A 175 1.65 18.48 16.34
N PHE A 176 2.55 18.42 15.35
CA PHE A 176 3.65 17.47 15.37
C PHE A 176 4.67 17.95 16.41
N HIS A 177 5.00 17.08 17.37
CA HIS A 177 6.13 17.23 18.28
C HIS A 177 7.26 16.31 17.86
#